data_AF-A0A7X8SJ76-F1
#
_entry.id   AF-A0A7X8SJ76-F1
#
_cell.length_a   1.000
_cell.length_b   1.000
_cell.length_c   1.000
_cell.angle_alpha   90.00
_cell.angle_beta   90.00
_cell.angle_gamma   90.00
#
_symmetry.space_group_name_H-M   'P 1'
#
loop_
_entity.id
_entity.type
_entity.pdbx_description
1 polymer ?
#
loop_
_entity_poly.entity_id
_entity_poly.type
_entity_poly.pdbx_seq_one_letter_code
_entity_poly.pdbx_strand_id
1 'polypeptide(L)'
;MKKLLFLICFIASINAWSQKKTVENEAKYFTNWMDKIVHLSEEQKKEMITLRTNFILDKHALKNSKVSTTLDRKQLNKEYWKERDKILTKDQRILLSTHLVTSREIKEINEIVSLDKDQKQSFYDTYQIVNFKLMKDKKEYGRYSDKYIETAQVAAIKKKEIINDLLLTGQKSKYDSYFDDLKQRKKHATFATAEEEIEIDGYNILEPIGFK
;
A
#
# COMPACT_ATOMS: atom_id res chain seq x y z
N MET A 1 43.96 27.97 -8.34
CA MET A 1 42.77 27.88 -7.46
C MET A 1 41.44 27.89 -8.23
N LYS A 2 41.14 28.86 -9.12
CA LYS A 2 39.85 28.91 -9.85
C LYS A 2 39.52 27.66 -10.70
N LYS A 3 40.51 27.03 -11.34
CA LYS A 3 40.33 25.82 -12.18
C LYS A 3 40.00 24.55 -11.37
N LEU A 4 40.47 24.43 -10.13
CA LEU A 4 40.21 23.29 -9.25
C LEU A 4 38.80 23.36 -8.64
N LEU A 5 38.36 24.56 -8.27
CA LEU A 5 36.99 24.83 -7.81
C LEU A 5 35.95 24.55 -8.91
N PHE A 6 36.24 24.92 -10.17
CA PHE A 6 35.37 24.62 -11.30
C PHE A 6 35.24 23.11 -11.55
N LEU A 7 36.35 22.35 -11.45
CA LEU A 7 36.34 20.90 -11.64
C LEU A 7 35.54 20.18 -10.53
N ILE A 8 35.68 20.61 -9.28
CA ILE A 8 34.92 20.05 -8.14
C ILE A 8 33.43 20.37 -8.27
N CYS A 9 33.06 21.60 -8.64
CA CYS A 9 31.67 21.97 -8.89
C CYS A 9 31.07 21.19 -10.08
N PHE A 10 31.85 20.97 -11.14
CA PHE A 10 31.41 20.22 -12.31
C PHE A 10 31.19 18.73 -11.99
N ILE A 11 32.11 18.08 -11.27
CA ILE A 11 31.97 16.68 -10.83
C ILE A 11 30.79 16.53 -9.84
N ALA A 12 30.62 17.47 -8.90
CA ALA A 12 29.47 17.48 -8.00
C ALA A 12 28.14 17.62 -8.77
N SER A 13 28.11 18.46 -9.81
CA SER A 13 26.91 18.64 -10.65
C SER A 13 26.56 17.40 -11.47
N ILE A 14 27.54 16.66 -12.00
CA ILE A 14 27.32 15.41 -12.74
C ILE A 14 26.77 14.32 -11.82
N ASN A 15 27.32 14.19 -10.61
CA ASN A 15 26.85 13.20 -9.61
C ASN A 15 25.45 13.52 -9.09
N ALA A 16 25.14 14.80 -8.85
CA ALA A 16 23.79 15.22 -8.47
C ALA A 16 22.77 14.97 -9.59
N TRP A 17 23.17 15.18 -10.85
CA TRP A 17 22.28 15.00 -12.01
C TRP A 17 22.03 13.52 -12.33
N SER A 18 23.04 12.66 -12.20
CA SER A 18 22.89 11.21 -12.36
C SER A 18 22.00 10.62 -11.26
N GLN A 19 22.16 11.06 -10.01
CA GLN A 19 21.31 10.65 -8.90
C GLN A 19 19.85 11.10 -9.11
N LYS A 20 19.64 12.34 -9.54
CA LYS A 20 18.29 12.86 -9.85
C LYS A 20 17.63 12.05 -10.97
N LYS A 21 18.37 11.69 -12.03
CA LYS A 21 17.87 10.88 -13.15
C LYS A 21 17.47 9.46 -12.70
N THR A 22 18.25 8.83 -11.83
CA THR A 22 17.91 7.52 -11.26
C THR A 22 16.61 7.58 -10.44
N VAL A 23 16.48 8.61 -9.60
CA VAL A 23 15.26 8.81 -8.79
C VAL A 23 14.03 9.08 -9.67
N GLU A 24 14.17 9.88 -10.72
CA GLU A 24 13.07 10.14 -11.65
C GLU A 24 12.61 8.86 -12.37
N ASN A 25 13.55 7.96 -12.71
CA ASN A 25 13.19 6.65 -13.28
C ASN A 25 12.40 5.79 -12.29
N GLU A 26 12.81 5.74 -11.02
CA GLU A 26 12.05 5.06 -9.96
C GLU A 26 10.63 5.65 -9.83
N ALA A 27 10.52 6.98 -9.86
CA ALA A 27 9.23 7.67 -9.84
C ALA A 27 8.36 7.34 -11.06
N LYS A 28 8.94 7.21 -12.25
CA LYS A 28 8.25 6.76 -13.47
C LYS A 28 7.75 5.32 -13.34
N TYR A 29 8.57 4.41 -12.84
CA TYR A 29 8.14 3.02 -12.61
C TYR A 29 6.96 2.93 -11.65
N PHE A 30 7.01 3.66 -10.54
CA PHE A 30 5.91 3.74 -9.58
C PHE A 30 4.64 4.32 -10.22
N THR A 31 4.79 5.41 -10.99
CA THR A 31 3.66 6.04 -11.69
C THR A 31 3.04 5.12 -12.72
N ASN A 32 3.85 4.40 -13.50
CA ASN A 32 3.38 3.40 -14.47
C ASN A 32 2.66 2.22 -13.80
N TRP A 33 3.09 1.80 -12.60
CA TRP A 33 2.37 0.80 -11.84
C TRP A 33 0.99 1.31 -11.38
N MET A 34 0.89 2.54 -10.87
CA MET A 34 -0.41 3.13 -10.53
C MET A 34 -1.31 3.34 -11.75
N ASP A 35 -0.73 3.76 -12.88
CA ASP A 35 -1.47 3.97 -14.13
C ASP A 35 -2.19 2.69 -14.61
N LYS A 36 -1.57 1.53 -14.40
CA LYS A 36 -2.20 0.22 -14.69
C LYS A 36 -3.42 -0.08 -13.81
N ILE A 37 -3.55 0.58 -12.66
CA ILE A 37 -4.63 0.35 -11.70
C ILE A 37 -5.76 1.38 -11.89
N VAL A 38 -5.41 2.67 -12.04
CA VAL A 38 -6.37 3.77 -11.99
C VAL A 38 -6.47 4.61 -13.27
N HIS A 39 -5.68 4.29 -14.30
CA HIS A 39 -5.66 4.99 -15.59
C HIS A 39 -5.50 6.51 -15.43
N LEU A 40 -4.27 6.93 -15.14
CA LEU A 40 -3.91 8.33 -14.94
C LEU A 40 -3.97 9.10 -16.26
N SER A 41 -4.46 10.34 -16.23
CA SER A 41 -4.28 11.26 -17.35
C SER A 41 -2.81 11.65 -17.50
N GLU A 42 -2.42 12.16 -18.67
CA GLU A 42 -1.04 12.61 -18.90
C GLU A 42 -0.61 13.72 -17.93
N GLU A 43 -1.53 14.58 -17.50
CA GLU A 43 -1.23 15.61 -16.51
C GLU A 43 -1.03 14.99 -15.11
N GLN A 44 -1.91 14.07 -14.71
CA GLN A 44 -1.76 13.34 -13.45
C GLN A 44 -0.44 12.56 -13.41
N LYS A 45 -0.01 11.95 -14.53
CA LYS A 45 1.28 11.26 -14.62
C LYS A 45 2.45 12.19 -14.33
N LYS A 46 2.47 13.39 -14.92
CA LYS A 46 3.53 14.38 -14.67
C LYS A 46 3.57 14.81 -13.20
N GLU A 47 2.42 15.20 -12.66
CA GLU A 47 2.31 15.62 -11.26
C GLU A 47 2.78 14.51 -10.31
N MET A 48 2.39 13.27 -10.59
CA MET A 48 2.74 12.10 -9.79
C MET A 48 4.23 11.77 -9.84
N ILE A 49 4.85 11.85 -11.02
CA ILE A 49 6.31 11.66 -11.17
C ILE A 49 7.04 12.73 -10.37
N THR A 50 6.63 13.99 -10.45
CA THR A 50 7.23 15.08 -9.68
C THR A 50 7.08 14.84 -8.18
N LEU A 51 5.87 14.53 -7.71
CA LEU A 51 5.60 14.25 -6.30
C LEU A 51 6.45 13.08 -5.77
N ARG A 52 6.49 11.96 -6.50
CA ARG A 52 7.25 10.77 -6.11
C ARG A 52 8.76 11.01 -6.15
N THR A 53 9.25 11.78 -7.12
CA THR A 53 10.67 12.17 -7.20
C THR A 53 11.09 12.93 -5.95
N ASN A 54 10.30 13.95 -5.55
CA ASN A 54 10.59 14.74 -4.35
C ASN A 54 10.55 13.86 -3.09
N PHE A 55 9.53 13.01 -2.95
CA PHE A 55 9.44 12.07 -1.84
C PHE A 55 10.65 11.15 -1.72
N ILE A 56 11.15 10.59 -2.83
CA ILE A 56 12.33 9.70 -2.80
C ILE A 56 13.59 10.49 -2.40
N LEU A 57 13.76 11.72 -2.91
CA LEU A 57 14.88 12.59 -2.52
C LEU A 57 14.84 12.89 -1.00
N ASP A 58 13.68 13.24 -0.48
CA ASP A 58 13.49 13.52 0.95
C ASP A 58 13.70 12.25 1.80
N LYS A 59 13.19 11.10 1.34
CA LYS A 59 13.39 9.79 1.99
C LYS A 59 14.87 9.43 2.06
N HIS A 60 15.64 9.68 0.99
CA HIS A 60 17.08 9.46 0.96
C HIS A 60 17.84 10.42 1.87
N ALA A 61 17.45 11.70 1.89
CA ALA A 61 18.02 12.69 2.79
C ALA A 61 17.81 12.31 4.26
N LEU A 62 16.60 11.87 4.63
CA LEU A 62 16.30 11.38 5.98
C LEU A 62 17.11 10.12 6.31
N LYS A 63 17.20 9.14 5.41
CA LYS A 63 17.97 7.91 5.65
C LYS A 63 19.44 8.18 5.92
N ASN A 64 20.02 9.18 5.26
CA ASN A 64 21.41 9.57 5.41
C ASN A 64 21.65 10.54 6.59
N SER A 65 20.59 11.06 7.21
CA SER A 65 20.67 11.93 8.38
C SER A 65 20.93 11.13 9.66
N LYS A 66 21.98 11.53 10.40
CA LYS A 66 22.34 10.97 11.71
C LYS A 66 21.31 11.27 12.81
N VAL A 67 20.35 12.16 12.55
CA VAL A 67 19.38 12.67 13.55
C VAL A 67 17.93 12.35 13.16
N SER A 68 17.69 11.68 12.02
CA SER A 68 16.32 11.36 11.61
C SER A 68 15.65 10.41 12.59
N THR A 69 14.46 10.77 13.06
CA THR A 69 13.66 9.93 13.94
C THR A 69 12.71 9.03 13.15
N THR A 70 12.18 8.00 13.81
CA THR A 70 11.07 7.20 13.27
C THR A 70 9.83 8.07 13.00
N LEU A 71 9.63 9.13 13.79
CA LEU A 71 8.50 10.06 13.63
C LEU A 71 8.61 10.86 12.33
N ASP A 72 9.80 11.35 11.98
CA ASP A 72 10.03 12.12 10.75
C ASP A 72 9.71 11.28 9.50
N ARG A 73 10.11 10.00 9.52
CA ARG A 73 9.82 9.07 8.42
C ARG A 73 8.32 8.79 8.29
N LYS A 74 7.62 8.63 9.43
CA LYS A 74 6.16 8.45 9.43
C LYS A 74 5.46 9.69 8.88
N GLN A 75 5.90 10.89 9.27
CA GLN A 75 5.33 12.14 8.81
C GLN A 75 5.54 12.34 7.30
N LEU A 76 6.75 12.09 6.79
CA LEU A 76 7.04 12.17 5.35
C LEU A 76 6.13 11.24 4.53
N ASN A 77 5.96 10.00 4.98
CA ASN A 77 5.05 9.05 4.30
C ASN A 77 3.61 9.56 4.32
N LYS A 78 3.13 10.05 5.47
CA LYS A 78 1.77 10.58 5.63
C LYS A 78 1.50 11.76 4.70
N GLU A 79 2.45 12.69 4.61
CA GLU A 79 2.36 13.85 3.73
C GLU A 79 2.34 13.44 2.27
N TYR A 80 3.24 12.56 1.86
CA TYR A 80 3.27 12.04 0.49
C TYR A 80 1.92 11.43 0.07
N TRP A 81 1.33 10.57 0.91
CA TRP A 81 0.04 9.96 0.60
C TRP A 81 -1.10 10.99 0.53
N LYS A 82 -1.07 12.00 1.40
CA LYS A 82 -2.06 13.08 1.39
C LYS A 82 -1.97 13.91 0.12
N GLU A 83 -0.77 14.26 -0.34
CA GLU A 83 -0.57 15.02 -1.58
C GLU A 83 -0.92 14.19 -2.82
N ARG A 84 -0.54 12.89 -2.85
CA ARG A 84 -0.94 11.97 -3.92
C ARG A 84 -2.46 11.94 -4.11
N ASP A 85 -3.19 11.89 -3.01
CA ASP A 85 -4.65 11.84 -3.03
C ASP A 85 -5.31 13.13 -3.57
N LYS A 86 -4.57 14.24 -3.68
CA LYS A 86 -5.05 15.46 -4.35
C LYS A 86 -4.95 15.38 -5.87
N ILE A 87 -3.98 14.63 -6.40
CA ILE A 87 -3.79 14.40 -7.84
C ILE A 87 -4.90 13.50 -8.39
N LEU A 88 -5.37 12.55 -7.57
CA LEU A 88 -6.34 11.53 -7.97
C LEU A 88 -7.80 12.01 -7.85
N THR A 89 -8.64 11.60 -8.80
CA THR A 89 -10.10 11.75 -8.67
C THR A 89 -10.65 10.92 -7.51
N LYS A 90 -11.91 11.15 -7.13
CA LYS A 90 -12.55 10.36 -6.08
C LYS A 90 -12.60 8.87 -6.45
N ASP A 91 -12.95 8.57 -7.69
CA ASP A 91 -13.10 7.19 -8.17
C ASP A 91 -11.75 6.48 -8.29
N GLN A 92 -10.72 7.18 -8.79
CA GLN A 92 -9.35 6.65 -8.84
C GLN A 92 -8.83 6.31 -7.43
N ARG A 93 -9.14 7.13 -6.41
CA ARG A 93 -8.79 6.83 -5.02
C ARG A 93 -9.48 5.57 -4.49
N ILE A 94 -10.75 5.38 -4.83
CA ILE A 94 -11.49 4.17 -4.45
C ILE A 94 -10.85 2.95 -5.13
N LEU A 95 -10.62 3.00 -6.44
CA LEU A 95 -9.99 1.91 -7.20
C LEU A 95 -8.61 1.53 -6.66
N LEU A 96 -7.75 2.52 -6.39
CA LEU A 96 -6.42 2.28 -5.83
C LEU A 96 -6.50 1.63 -4.44
N SER A 97 -7.39 2.13 -3.57
CA SER A 97 -7.59 1.58 -2.23
C SER A 97 -8.11 0.14 -2.30
N THR A 98 -9.05 -0.13 -3.21
CA THR A 98 -9.59 -1.46 -3.45
C THR A 98 -8.50 -2.43 -3.91
N HIS A 99 -7.67 -2.04 -4.88
CA HIS A 99 -6.56 -2.86 -5.36
C HIS A 99 -5.62 -3.22 -4.19
N LEU A 100 -5.21 -2.21 -3.41
CA LEU A 100 -4.22 -2.38 -2.36
C LEU A 100 -4.72 -3.24 -1.20
N VAL A 101 -5.98 -3.06 -0.78
CA VAL A 101 -6.62 -3.93 0.21
C VAL A 101 -6.71 -5.36 -0.31
N THR A 102 -7.16 -5.54 -1.56
CA THR A 102 -7.30 -6.88 -2.16
C THR A 102 -5.97 -7.60 -2.27
N SER A 103 -4.93 -6.94 -2.77
CA SER A 103 -3.59 -7.52 -2.87
C SER A 103 -2.99 -7.89 -1.52
N ARG A 104 -3.22 -7.07 -0.48
CA ARG A 104 -2.79 -7.37 0.88
C ARG A 104 -3.49 -8.62 1.41
N GLU A 105 -4.81 -8.68 1.31
CA GLU A 105 -5.59 -9.80 1.84
C GLU A 105 -5.18 -11.13 1.17
N ILE A 106 -4.92 -11.11 -0.13
CA ILE A 106 -4.43 -12.29 -0.86
C ILE A 106 -3.03 -12.69 -0.38
N LYS A 107 -2.16 -11.71 -0.11
CA LYS A 107 -0.83 -11.97 0.45
C LYS A 107 -0.94 -12.63 1.83
N GLU A 108 -1.80 -12.11 2.71
CA GLU A 108 -2.04 -12.68 4.05
C GLU A 108 -2.56 -14.11 3.96
N ILE A 109 -3.52 -14.39 3.07
CA ILE A 109 -3.97 -15.77 2.82
C ILE A 109 -2.80 -16.62 2.32
N ASN A 110 -2.01 -16.12 1.38
CA ASN A 110 -0.87 -16.85 0.81
C ASN A 110 0.25 -17.14 1.84
N GLU A 111 0.40 -16.30 2.86
CA GLU A 111 1.32 -16.51 3.98
C GLU A 111 0.85 -17.64 4.91
N ILE A 112 -0.46 -17.88 5.00
CA ILE A 112 -1.05 -18.98 5.79
C ILE A 112 -1.09 -20.27 4.97
N VAL A 113 -1.51 -20.19 3.71
CA VAL A 113 -1.65 -21.31 2.78
C VAL A 113 -1.08 -20.94 1.41
N SER A 114 -0.16 -21.74 0.87
CA SER A 114 0.38 -21.47 -0.46
C SER A 114 -0.72 -21.53 -1.52
N LEU A 115 -0.97 -20.41 -2.20
CA LEU A 115 -1.91 -20.29 -3.31
C LEU A 115 -1.17 -20.38 -4.64
N ASP A 116 -1.71 -21.14 -5.58
CA ASP A 116 -1.22 -21.10 -6.96
C ASP A 116 -1.65 -19.81 -7.68
N LYS A 117 -1.22 -19.66 -8.94
CA LYS A 117 -1.49 -18.45 -9.74
C LYS A 117 -2.97 -18.27 -10.04
N ASP A 118 -3.69 -19.35 -10.32
CA ASP A 118 -5.09 -19.31 -10.74
C ASP A 118 -5.99 -19.05 -9.54
N GLN A 119 -5.66 -19.62 -8.37
CA GLN A 119 -6.27 -19.28 -7.09
C GLN A 119 -6.05 -17.81 -6.74
N LYS A 120 -4.82 -17.29 -6.87
CA LYS A 120 -4.52 -15.87 -6.61
C LYS A 120 -5.35 -14.95 -7.50
N GLN A 121 -5.49 -15.28 -8.78
CA GLN A 121 -6.32 -14.49 -9.70
C GLN A 121 -7.79 -14.57 -9.32
N SER A 122 -8.30 -15.77 -9.02
CA SER A 122 -9.70 -15.97 -8.60
C SER A 122 -10.03 -15.22 -7.32
N PHE A 123 -9.13 -15.23 -6.33
CA PHE A 123 -9.26 -14.41 -5.14
C PHE A 123 -9.24 -12.92 -5.50
N TYR A 124 -8.32 -12.48 -6.37
CA TYR A 124 -8.24 -11.08 -6.78
C TYR A 124 -9.55 -10.60 -7.41
N ASP A 125 -10.09 -11.35 -8.36
CA ASP A 125 -11.32 -10.97 -9.08
C ASP A 125 -12.53 -10.91 -8.14
N THR A 126 -12.65 -11.88 -7.21
CA THR A 126 -13.79 -11.96 -6.28
C THR A 126 -13.67 -10.98 -5.11
N TYR A 127 -12.50 -10.86 -4.49
CA TYR A 127 -12.26 -9.92 -3.39
C TYR A 127 -12.32 -8.48 -3.88
N GLN A 128 -11.85 -8.19 -5.10
CA GLN A 128 -11.89 -6.84 -5.64
C GLN A 128 -13.33 -6.29 -5.68
N ILE A 129 -14.32 -7.12 -6.03
CA ILE A 129 -15.74 -6.70 -6.03
C ILE A 129 -16.20 -6.35 -4.62
N VAL A 130 -15.93 -7.20 -3.64
CA VAL A 130 -16.33 -6.99 -2.24
C VAL A 130 -15.63 -5.75 -1.67
N ASN A 131 -14.32 -5.63 -1.91
CA ASN A 131 -13.51 -4.51 -1.45
C ASN A 131 -13.87 -3.20 -2.13
N PHE A 132 -14.32 -3.22 -3.39
CA PHE A 132 -14.79 -2.02 -4.07
C PHE A 132 -15.98 -1.42 -3.36
N LYS A 133 -16.99 -2.25 -3.05
CA LYS A 133 -18.18 -1.81 -2.31
C LYS A 133 -17.80 -1.29 -0.92
N LEU A 134 -16.91 -1.99 -0.21
CA LEU A 134 -16.43 -1.57 1.10
C LEU A 134 -15.72 -0.21 1.06
N MET A 135 -14.81 0.00 0.10
CA MET A 135 -14.06 1.25 -0.03
C MET A 135 -14.94 2.42 -0.48
N LYS A 136 -15.91 2.16 -1.37
CA LYS A 136 -16.91 3.15 -1.78
C LYS A 136 -17.71 3.64 -0.58
N ASP A 137 -18.28 2.73 0.20
CA ASP A 137 -19.13 3.07 1.34
C ASP A 137 -18.33 3.72 2.47
N LYS A 138 -17.08 3.28 2.69
CA LYS A 138 -16.14 3.95 3.62
C LYS A 138 -15.94 5.41 3.25
N LYS A 139 -15.78 5.69 1.94
CA LYS A 139 -15.53 7.04 1.44
C LYS A 139 -16.79 7.92 1.44
N GLU A 140 -17.95 7.32 1.21
CA GLU A 140 -19.23 8.03 1.12
C GLU A 140 -19.83 8.35 2.49
N TYR A 141 -19.82 7.39 3.42
CA TYR A 141 -20.49 7.50 4.71
C TYR A 141 -19.52 7.64 5.90
N GLY A 142 -18.24 7.30 5.72
CA GLY A 142 -17.24 7.31 6.78
C GLY A 142 -17.18 5.99 7.57
N ARG A 143 -16.01 5.70 8.14
CA ARG A 143 -15.69 4.40 8.79
C ARG A 143 -16.51 4.07 10.04
N TYR A 144 -17.22 5.05 10.59
CA TYR A 144 -18.01 4.93 11.82
C TYR A 144 -19.51 5.03 11.56
N SER A 145 -19.93 5.13 10.30
CA SER A 145 -21.36 5.13 9.96
C SER A 145 -21.95 3.73 10.05
N ASP A 146 -23.21 3.64 10.46
CA ASP A 146 -23.95 2.37 10.50
C ASP A 146 -23.96 1.68 9.14
N LYS A 147 -24.11 2.46 8.06
CA LYS A 147 -24.11 1.96 6.68
C LYS A 147 -22.78 1.31 6.28
N TYR A 148 -21.65 1.90 6.70
CA TYR A 148 -20.34 1.26 6.47
C TYR A 148 -20.17 0.01 7.33
N ILE A 149 -20.60 0.05 8.60
CA ILE A 149 -20.51 -1.09 9.51
C ILE A 149 -21.30 -2.29 8.98
N GLU A 150 -22.53 -2.07 8.51
CA GLU A 150 -23.35 -3.10 7.87
C GLU A 150 -22.64 -3.68 6.63
N THR A 151 -22.11 -2.81 5.77
CA THR A 151 -21.35 -3.22 4.57
C THR A 151 -20.11 -4.05 4.95
N ALA A 152 -19.42 -3.68 6.04
CA ALA A 152 -18.25 -4.41 6.52
C ALA A 152 -18.62 -5.81 7.04
N GLN A 153 -19.76 -5.95 7.73
CA GLN A 153 -20.27 -7.24 8.19
C GLN A 153 -20.63 -8.16 7.00
N VAL A 154 -21.35 -7.63 6.02
CA VAL A 154 -21.69 -8.37 4.78
C VAL A 154 -20.43 -8.74 4.01
N ALA A 155 -19.45 -7.83 3.92
CA ALA A 155 -18.17 -8.10 3.27
C ALA A 155 -17.40 -9.25 3.96
N ALA A 156 -17.41 -9.29 5.30
CA ALA A 156 -16.76 -10.36 6.06
C ALA A 156 -17.39 -11.73 5.78
N ILE A 157 -18.72 -11.80 5.70
CA ILE A 157 -19.45 -13.03 5.36
C ILE A 157 -19.08 -13.49 3.94
N LYS A 158 -19.17 -12.59 2.95
CA LYS A 158 -18.84 -12.91 1.55
C LYS A 158 -17.39 -13.36 1.36
N LYS A 159 -16.44 -12.72 2.04
CA LYS A 159 -15.04 -13.14 1.99
C LYS A 159 -14.84 -14.54 2.55
N LYS A 160 -15.53 -14.89 3.63
CA LYS A 160 -15.51 -16.24 4.19
C LYS A 160 -16.09 -17.27 3.22
N GLU A 161 -17.18 -16.95 2.53
CA GLU A 161 -17.74 -17.79 1.47
C GLU A 161 -16.71 -18.01 0.34
N ILE A 162 -16.11 -16.94 -0.17
CA ILE A 162 -15.07 -17.02 -1.20
C ILE A 162 -13.88 -17.90 -0.75
N ILE A 163 -13.42 -17.76 0.49
CA ILE A 163 -12.36 -18.63 1.06
C ILE A 163 -12.78 -20.10 1.01
N ASN A 164 -14.01 -20.40 1.43
CA ASN A 164 -14.52 -21.76 1.44
C ASN A 164 -14.63 -22.37 0.04
N ASP A 165 -14.89 -21.54 -0.96
CA ASP A 165 -15.07 -21.96 -2.35
C ASP A 165 -13.74 -22.12 -3.08
N LEU A 166 -12.75 -21.23 -2.82
CA LEU A 166 -11.50 -21.18 -3.56
C LEU A 166 -10.36 -22.00 -2.94
N LEU A 167 -10.40 -22.29 -1.64
CA LEU A 167 -9.40 -23.13 -0.99
C LEU A 167 -9.72 -24.61 -1.17
N LEU A 168 -8.69 -25.39 -1.52
CA LEU A 168 -8.76 -26.85 -1.48
C LEU A 168 -8.93 -27.32 -0.02
N THR A 169 -9.54 -28.50 0.19
CA THR A 169 -9.80 -29.05 1.54
C THR A 169 -8.59 -29.01 2.46
N GLY A 170 -7.40 -29.39 1.97
CA GLY A 170 -6.16 -29.35 2.76
C GLY A 170 -5.64 -27.94 3.06
N GLN A 171 -5.90 -26.96 2.18
CA GLN A 171 -5.59 -25.55 2.44
C GLN A 171 -6.60 -24.99 3.45
N LYS A 172 -7.89 -25.26 3.28
CA LYS A 172 -8.95 -24.82 4.18
C LYS A 172 -8.70 -25.25 5.63
N SER A 173 -8.37 -26.52 5.87
CA SER A 173 -8.05 -27.00 7.23
C SER A 173 -6.88 -26.25 7.87
N LYS A 174 -5.85 -25.89 7.09
CA LYS A 174 -4.71 -25.09 7.59
C LYS A 174 -5.14 -23.65 7.90
N TYR A 175 -5.93 -23.06 7.01
CA TYR A 175 -6.45 -21.72 7.18
C TYR A 175 -7.32 -21.61 8.44
N ASP A 176 -8.28 -22.52 8.62
CA ASP A 176 -9.16 -22.55 9.79
C ASP A 176 -8.37 -22.76 11.09
N SER A 177 -7.39 -23.68 11.09
CA SER A 177 -6.52 -23.93 12.25
C SER A 177 -5.72 -22.69 12.68
N TYR A 178 -5.16 -21.95 11.72
CA TYR A 178 -4.45 -20.69 11.99
C TYR A 178 -5.37 -19.65 12.67
N PHE A 179 -6.60 -19.50 12.18
CA PHE A 179 -7.54 -18.55 12.76
C PHE A 179 -8.05 -18.96 14.15
N ASP A 180 -8.21 -20.25 14.39
CA ASP A 180 -8.61 -20.75 15.71
C ASP A 180 -7.49 -20.58 16.74
N ASP A 181 -6.22 -20.82 16.38
CA ASP A 181 -5.07 -20.50 17.22
C ASP A 181 -5.00 -18.99 17.54
N LEU A 182 -5.17 -18.12 16.54
CA LEU A 182 -5.24 -16.67 16.76
C LEU A 182 -6.35 -16.26 17.74
N LYS A 183 -7.56 -16.84 17.62
CA LYS A 183 -8.66 -16.57 18.57
C LYS A 183 -8.31 -17.02 19.97
N GLN A 184 -7.67 -18.18 20.12
CA GLN A 184 -7.23 -18.68 21.42
C GLN A 184 -6.19 -17.73 22.04
N ARG A 185 -5.17 -17.32 21.29
CA ARG A 185 -4.17 -16.35 21.74
C ARG A 185 -4.79 -15.01 22.16
N LYS A 186 -5.78 -14.50 21.41
CA LYS A 186 -6.51 -13.27 21.77
C LYS A 186 -7.32 -13.39 23.06
N LYS A 187 -7.87 -14.56 23.38
CA LYS A 187 -8.57 -14.80 24.66
C LYS A 187 -7.62 -14.79 25.86
N HIS A 188 -6.33 -15.04 25.65
CA HIS A 188 -5.30 -15.08 26.68
C HIS A 188 -4.41 -13.83 26.73
N ALA A 189 -4.57 -12.90 25.79
CA ALA A 189 -3.86 -11.63 25.79
C ALA A 189 -4.60 -10.61 26.67
N THR A 190 -3.91 -10.04 27.67
CA THR A 190 -4.36 -8.83 28.38
C THR A 190 -4.38 -7.66 27.41
N PHE A 191 -5.49 -6.90 27.42
CA PHE A 191 -5.99 -5.93 26.44
C PHE A 191 -5.07 -4.78 25.94
N ALA A 192 -3.79 -4.74 26.28
CA ALA A 192 -2.98 -3.52 26.11
C ALA A 192 -2.23 -3.38 24.77
N THR A 193 -2.17 -4.38 23.90
CA THR A 193 -1.23 -4.34 22.75
C THR A 193 -1.85 -4.52 21.37
N ALA A 194 -3.17 -4.69 21.25
CA ALA A 194 -3.80 -4.98 19.94
C ALA A 194 -4.27 -3.74 19.16
N GLU A 195 -4.46 -2.59 19.80
CA GLU A 195 -5.00 -1.39 19.12
C GLU A 195 -3.92 -0.55 18.41
N GLU A 196 -2.64 -0.62 18.82
CA GLU A 196 -1.56 0.18 18.22
C GLU A 196 -0.99 -0.37 16.90
N GLU A 197 -1.16 -1.67 16.59
CA GLU A 197 -0.65 -2.25 15.33
C GLU A 197 -1.54 -1.93 14.11
N ILE A 198 -2.82 -1.62 14.31
CA ILE A 198 -3.78 -1.48 13.21
C ILE A 198 -3.68 -0.09 12.53
N GLU A 199 -3.17 0.93 13.21
CA GLU A 199 -3.14 2.30 12.67
C GLU A 199 -1.89 2.63 11.83
N ILE A 200 -0.78 1.91 12.06
CA ILE A 200 0.47 2.09 11.30
C ILE A 200 0.40 1.42 9.92
N ASP A 201 -0.39 0.36 9.81
CA ASP A 201 -0.47 -0.43 8.60
C ASP A 201 -1.20 0.30 7.47
N GLY A 202 -2.24 1.09 7.76
CA GLY A 202 -3.01 1.83 6.75
C GLY A 202 -2.20 2.67 5.75
N TYR A 203 -1.01 3.13 6.15
CA TYR A 203 -0.10 3.95 5.33
C TYR A 203 1.16 3.21 4.84
N ASN A 204 1.49 2.03 5.40
CA ASN A 204 2.55 1.15 4.91
C ASN A 204 2.06 0.15 3.83
N ILE A 205 0.74 -0.04 3.70
CA ILE A 205 0.09 -0.98 2.75
C ILE A 205 0.17 -0.52 1.28
N LEU A 206 0.55 0.73 1.01
CA LEU A 206 0.39 1.31 -0.32
C LEU A 206 1.67 1.25 -1.20
N GLU A 207 2.76 0.66 -0.71
CA GLU A 207 3.91 0.32 -1.56
C GLU A 207 3.74 -1.09 -2.18
N PRO A 208 3.99 -1.27 -3.48
CA PRO A 208 4.01 -2.59 -4.09
C PRO A 208 4.97 -3.53 -3.33
N ILE A 209 4.42 -4.65 -2.85
CA ILE A 209 5.19 -5.69 -2.18
C ILE A 209 5.89 -6.53 -3.26
N GLY A 210 7.19 -6.30 -3.43
CA GLY A 210 8.01 -7.06 -4.38
C GLY A 210 9.10 -6.24 -5.05
N PHE A 211 9.97 -5.61 -4.27
CA PHE A 211 11.25 -5.09 -4.77
C PHE A 211 12.38 -5.57 -3.85
N LYS A 212 12.71 -6.86 -4.03
CA LYS A 212 14.06 -7.39 -3.86
C LYS A 212 14.37 -8.23 -5.09
#